data_AF-A0A356HWV1-F1
#
_entry.id   AF-A0A356HWV1-F1
#
_cell.length_a   1.000
_cell.length_b   1.000
_cell.length_c   1.000
_cell.angle_alpha   90.00
_cell.angle_beta   90.00
_cell.angle_gamma   90.00
#
_symmetry.space_group_name_H-M   'P 1'
#
loop_
_entity.id
_entity.type
_entity.pdbx_description
1 polymer ?
#
loop_
_entity_poly.entity_id
_entity_poly.type
_entity_poly.pdbx_seq_one_letter_code
_entity_poly.pdbx_strand_id
1 'polypeptide(L)'
;MLFVPVNQNLDYDFPVSKGLFEVPVVNQGTVLNIPLPPPVVSLILILAIIGFALYLLTHHASRITHHGRLIAFFILWFFIILSPTSSFVPIIDVIFEHRLYLPSVGFFVLFSLAFNRIFEYIESNYSQVNRLKAED
;
A
#
# COMPACT_ATOMS: atom_id res chain seq x y z
N MET A 1 -28.71 -11.41 -12.20
CA MET A 1 -27.78 -12.54 -12.38
C MET A 1 -27.71 -13.41 -11.12
N LEU A 2 -28.86 -13.85 -10.59
CA LEU A 2 -28.93 -14.67 -9.36
C LEU A 2 -29.60 -16.05 -9.60
N PHE A 3 -30.10 -16.30 -10.81
CA PHE A 3 -30.92 -17.47 -11.12
C PHE A 3 -30.30 -18.42 -12.14
N VAL A 4 -29.17 -18.05 -12.76
CA VAL A 4 -28.47 -18.87 -13.76
C VAL A 4 -26.96 -18.76 -13.48
N PRO A 5 -26.31 -19.78 -12.88
CA PRO A 5 -24.89 -19.75 -12.56
C PRO A 5 -24.07 -20.12 -13.79
N VAL A 6 -24.22 -19.35 -14.87
CA VAL A 6 -23.44 -19.55 -16.10
C VAL A 6 -22.47 -18.38 -16.22
N ASN A 7 -21.18 -18.71 -16.34
CA ASN A 7 -20.11 -17.73 -16.56
C ASN A 7 -19.85 -16.73 -15.40
N GLN A 8 -20.10 -17.14 -14.15
CA GLN A 8 -19.66 -16.40 -12.96
C GLN A 8 -18.23 -16.74 -12.52
N ASN A 9 -17.55 -17.63 -13.25
CA ASN A 9 -16.15 -17.91 -12.99
C ASN A 9 -15.32 -16.77 -13.56
N LEU A 10 -14.95 -15.82 -12.71
CA LEU A 10 -14.01 -14.77 -13.07
C LEU A 10 -12.61 -15.35 -12.88
N ASP A 11 -12.18 -16.16 -13.85
CA ASP A 11 -10.84 -16.73 -13.86
C ASP A 11 -9.85 -15.61 -14.12
N TYR A 12 -9.19 -15.16 -13.05
CA TYR A 12 -8.17 -14.12 -13.10
C TYR A 12 -6.90 -14.64 -13.77
N ASP A 13 -6.84 -14.58 -15.09
CA ASP A 13 -5.64 -14.93 -15.86
C ASP A 13 -4.63 -13.77 -15.89
N PHE A 14 -3.90 -13.63 -14.77
CA PHE A 14 -2.84 -12.64 -14.64
C PHE A 14 -1.55 -13.12 -15.32
N PRO A 15 -0.95 -12.29 -16.19
CA PRO A 15 0.28 -12.66 -16.87
C PRO A 15 1.44 -12.74 -15.89
N VAL A 16 2.11 -13.88 -15.86
CA VAL A 16 3.26 -14.14 -14.99
C VAL A 16 4.55 -13.84 -15.74
N SER A 17 5.42 -13.01 -15.16
CA SER A 17 6.75 -12.76 -15.72
C SER A 17 7.72 -13.88 -15.35
N LYS A 18 8.59 -14.26 -16.29
CA LYS A 18 9.64 -15.27 -16.09
C LYS A 18 10.99 -14.65 -15.70
N GLY A 19 11.11 -13.32 -15.75
CA GLY A 19 12.35 -12.61 -15.46
C GLY A 19 12.12 -11.23 -14.85
N LEU A 20 13.10 -10.73 -14.07
CA LEU A 20 12.97 -9.47 -13.35
C LEU A 20 12.75 -8.26 -14.29
N PHE A 21 13.40 -8.29 -15.45
CA PHE A 21 13.35 -7.25 -16.49
C PHE A 21 12.42 -7.59 -17.65
N GLU A 22 11.76 -8.75 -17.59
CA GLU A 22 10.86 -9.19 -18.65
C GLU A 22 9.46 -8.67 -18.40
N VAL A 23 8.87 -8.07 -19.44
CA VAL A 23 7.47 -7.67 -19.42
C VAL A 23 6.62 -8.95 -19.41
N PRO A 24 5.63 -9.07 -18.52
CA PRO A 24 4.76 -10.23 -18.47
C PRO A 24 4.05 -10.46 -19.81
N VAL A 25 4.09 -11.70 -20.31
CA VAL A 25 3.40 -12.07 -21.55
C VAL A 25 1.92 -12.25 -21.27
N VAL A 26 1.08 -11.44 -21.91
CA VAL A 26 -0.39 -11.50 -21.77
C VAL A 26 -0.93 -12.72 -22.51
N ASN A 27 -1.69 -13.57 -21.82
CA ASN A 27 -2.33 -14.74 -22.42
C ASN A 27 -3.44 -14.31 -23.39
N GLN A 28 -3.71 -15.16 -24.40
CA GLN A 28 -4.72 -14.90 -25.41
C GLN A 28 -6.12 -14.95 -24.79
N GLY A 29 -6.69 -13.79 -24.45
CA GLY A 29 -8.00 -13.68 -23.81
C GLY A 29 -8.07 -12.59 -22.73
N THR A 30 -6.91 -12.17 -22.19
CA THR A 30 -6.85 -11.12 -21.17
C THR A 30 -6.85 -9.74 -21.82
N VAL A 31 -7.92 -8.97 -21.62
CA VAL A 31 -8.00 -7.57 -22.10
C VAL A 31 -7.30 -6.67 -21.11
N LEU A 32 -6.07 -6.26 -21.44
CA LEU A 32 -5.27 -5.40 -20.58
C LEU A 32 -5.15 -4.00 -21.19
N ASN A 33 -5.85 -3.03 -20.62
CA ASN A 33 -5.82 -1.62 -21.09
C ASN A 33 -4.49 -0.91 -20.76
N ILE A 34 -3.67 -1.47 -19.88
CA ILE A 34 -2.46 -0.83 -19.35
C ILE A 34 -1.31 -1.84 -19.50
N PRO A 35 -0.22 -1.53 -20.24
CA PRO A 35 0.94 -2.42 -20.32
C PRO A 35 1.53 -2.62 -18.93
N LEU A 36 1.72 -3.88 -18.49
CA LEU A 36 2.33 -4.14 -17.19
C LEU A 36 3.80 -3.70 -17.21
N PRO A 37 4.24 -2.89 -16.24
CA PRO A 37 5.65 -2.60 -16.10
C PRO A 37 6.44 -3.88 -15.73
N PRO A 38 7.74 -3.95 -16.05
CA PRO A 38 8.59 -5.03 -15.59
C PRO A 38 8.59 -5.16 -14.05
N PRO A 39 8.74 -6.38 -13.50
CA PRO A 39 8.80 -6.61 -12.05
C PRO A 39 9.82 -5.74 -11.29
N VAL A 40 10.90 -5.30 -11.95
CA VAL A 40 11.89 -4.36 -11.39
C VAL A 40 11.26 -3.07 -10.86
N VAL A 41 10.24 -2.54 -11.53
CA VAL A 41 9.59 -1.29 -11.09
C VAL A 41 8.92 -1.48 -9.74
N SER A 42 8.20 -2.60 -9.56
CA SER A 42 7.59 -2.96 -8.28
C SER A 42 8.64 -3.21 -7.20
N LEU A 43 9.78 -3.84 -7.55
CA LEU A 43 10.88 -4.03 -6.60
C LEU A 43 11.45 -2.70 -6.10
N ILE A 44 11.72 -1.76 -7.00
CA ILE A 44 12.23 -0.42 -6.65
C ILE A 44 11.21 0.31 -5.76
N LEU A 45 9.92 0.25 -6.08
CA LEU A 45 8.86 0.85 -5.29
C LEU A 45 8.84 0.28 -3.87
N ILE A 46 8.89 -1.04 -3.72
CA ILE A 46 8.92 -1.71 -2.41
C ILE A 46 10.16 -1.28 -1.62
N LEU A 47 11.33 -1.29 -2.24
CA LEU A 47 12.58 -0.85 -1.60
C LEU A 47 12.52 0.62 -1.17
N ALA A 48 11.90 1.48 -1.97
CA ALA A 48 11.69 2.89 -1.63
C ALA A 48 10.78 3.03 -0.39
N ILE A 49 9.69 2.27 -0.32
CA ILE A 49 8.77 2.30 0.84
C ILE A 49 9.46 1.76 2.10
N ILE A 50 10.19 0.65 2.01
CA ILE A 50 10.94 0.08 3.13
C ILE A 50 12.05 1.06 3.57
N GLY A 51 12.79 1.63 2.62
CA GLY A 51 13.82 2.63 2.88
C GLY A 51 13.24 3.87 3.57
N PHE A 52 12.06 4.34 3.15
CA PHE A 52 11.35 5.44 3.80
C PHE A 52 10.92 5.08 5.23
N ALA A 53 10.41 3.88 5.46
CA ALA A 53 10.05 3.41 6.80
C ALA A 53 11.27 3.34 7.74
N LEU A 54 12.41 2.83 7.24
CA LEU A 54 13.67 2.75 7.99
C LEU A 54 14.30 4.14 8.22
N TYR A 55 14.19 5.03 7.25
CA TYR A 55 14.62 6.42 7.40
C TYR A 55 13.81 7.13 8.51
N LEU A 56 12.49 6.94 8.55
CA LEU A 56 11.63 7.47 9.62
C LEU A 56 12.01 6.90 10.99
N LEU A 57 12.46 5.65 11.07
CA LEU A 57 12.95 5.03 12.30
C LEU A 57 14.32 5.55 12.75
N THR A 58 15.21 5.93 11.85
CA THR A 58 16.61 6.25 12.18
C THR A 58 16.86 7.76 12.31
N HIS A 59 16.45 8.54 11.33
CA HIS A 59 16.82 9.96 11.22
C HIS A 59 15.95 10.88 12.09
N HIS A 60 14.83 10.35 12.58
CA HIS A 60 13.82 11.10 13.32
C HIS A 60 13.49 10.49 14.68
N ALA A 61 13.98 9.30 15.05
CA ALA A 61 13.71 8.70 16.37
C ALA A 61 14.17 9.55 17.57
N SER A 62 15.08 10.51 17.37
CA SER A 62 15.55 11.45 18.39
C SER A 62 14.74 12.76 18.46
N ARG A 63 14.00 13.15 17.40
CA ARG A 63 13.23 14.42 17.37
C ARG A 63 11.73 14.26 17.07
N ILE A 64 11.30 13.11 16.56
CA ILE A 64 9.91 12.84 16.18
C ILE A 64 9.16 12.25 17.37
N THR A 65 8.01 12.88 17.61
CA THR A 65 6.99 12.49 18.57
C THR A 65 6.60 11.01 18.46
N HIS A 66 5.97 10.47 19.51
CA HIS A 66 5.49 9.08 19.63
C HIS A 66 4.75 8.57 18.37
N HIS A 67 4.12 9.46 17.60
CA HIS A 67 3.38 9.17 16.37
C HIS A 67 4.23 8.71 15.18
N GLY A 68 5.46 9.21 15.00
CA GLY A 68 6.27 8.82 13.84
C GLY A 68 6.79 7.37 13.92
N ARG A 69 7.04 6.88 15.14
CA ARG A 69 7.41 5.48 15.38
C ARG A 69 6.25 4.52 15.10
N LEU A 70 5.02 4.92 15.45
CA LEU A 70 3.82 4.16 15.12
C LEU A 70 3.63 4.02 13.61
N ILE A 71 3.87 5.10 12.85
CA ILE A 71 3.79 5.07 11.39
C ILE A 71 4.77 4.05 10.80
N ALA A 72 6.04 4.12 11.18
CA ALA A 72 7.03 3.18 10.68
C ALA A 72 6.77 1.73 11.12
N PHE A 73 6.28 1.53 12.35
CA PHE A 73 5.86 0.21 12.83
C PHE A 73 4.76 -0.39 11.95
N PHE A 74 3.70 0.36 11.63
CA PHE A 74 2.61 -0.16 10.80
C PHE A 74 3.01 -0.39 9.34
N ILE A 75 3.95 0.40 8.81
CA ILE A 75 4.51 0.13 7.47
C ILE A 75 5.30 -1.19 7.50
N LEU A 76 6.18 -1.38 8.48
CA LEU A 76 6.94 -2.64 8.60
C LEU A 76 6.03 -3.83 8.90
N TRP A 77 5.01 -3.65 9.75
CA TRP A 77 3.99 -4.65 10.06
C TRP A 77 3.29 -5.17 8.81
N PHE A 78 2.93 -4.27 7.89
CA PHE A 78 2.34 -4.64 6.60
C PHE A 78 3.24 -5.61 5.81
N PHE A 79 4.54 -5.28 5.67
CA PHE A 79 5.49 -6.13 4.96
C PHE A 79 5.84 -7.43 5.70
N ILE A 80 5.92 -7.39 7.03
CA ILE A 80 6.22 -8.58 7.86
C ILE A 80 5.11 -9.62 7.73
N ILE A 81 3.84 -9.21 7.76
CA ILE A 81 2.72 -10.15 7.59
C ILE A 81 2.66 -10.70 6.17
N LEU A 82 2.98 -9.89 5.16
CA LEU A 82 2.90 -10.31 3.75
C LEU A 82 4.09 -11.20 3.34
N SER A 83 5.23 -11.07 4.00
CA SER A 83 6.48 -11.79 3.68
C SER A 83 6.34 -13.32 3.68
N PRO A 84 5.82 -13.98 4.74
CA PRO A 84 5.65 -15.44 4.78
C PRO A 84 4.82 -15.96 3.61
N THR A 85 3.74 -15.24 3.28
CA THR A 85 2.83 -15.60 2.20
C THR A 85 3.39 -15.40 0.80
N SER A 86 4.41 -14.56 0.64
CA SER A 86 5.04 -14.29 -0.66
C SER A 86 6.24 -15.21 -0.95
N SER A 87 6.88 -15.79 0.09
CA SER A 87 8.12 -16.57 -0.08
C SER A 87 8.04 -18.06 0.22
N PHE A 88 7.16 -18.54 1.12
CA PHE A 88 7.26 -19.91 1.64
C PHE A 88 6.26 -20.91 1.06
N VAL A 89 5.12 -20.44 0.55
CA VAL A 89 4.13 -21.30 -0.11
C VAL A 89 3.72 -20.62 -1.41
N PRO A 90 4.35 -20.96 -2.56
CA PRO A 90 3.89 -20.48 -3.85
C PRO A 90 2.52 -21.10 -4.09
N ILE A 91 1.48 -20.28 -3.98
CA ILE A 91 0.12 -20.71 -4.28
C ILE A 91 -0.18 -20.27 -5.70
N ILE A 92 -0.86 -21.16 -6.42
CA ILE A 92 -1.12 -21.06 -7.86
C ILE A 92 -2.00 -19.83 -8.17
N ASP A 93 -2.80 -19.37 -7.19
CA ASP A 93 -3.61 -18.17 -7.35
C ASP A 93 -2.83 -16.91 -6.92
N VAL A 94 -2.58 -16.05 -7.91
CA VAL A 94 -1.82 -14.80 -7.78
C VAL A 94 -2.49 -13.80 -6.83
N ILE A 95 -3.81 -13.91 -6.62
CA ILE A 95 -4.60 -13.01 -5.78
C ILE A 95 -5.37 -13.81 -4.74
N PHE A 96 -5.02 -13.62 -3.47
CA PHE A 96 -5.82 -14.08 -2.33
C PHE A 96 -6.27 -12.89 -1.50
N GLU A 97 -7.55 -12.54 -1.63
CA GLU A 97 -8.18 -11.47 -0.85
C GLU A 97 -8.04 -11.71 0.66
N HIS A 98 -8.09 -12.98 1.09
CA HIS A 98 -8.03 -13.35 2.50
C HIS A 98 -6.70 -13.03 3.19
N ARG A 99 -5.60 -12.96 2.42
CA ARG A 99 -4.26 -12.66 2.97
C ARG A 99 -4.10 -11.18 3.25
N LEU A 100 -4.88 -10.33 2.58
CA LEU A 100 -4.77 -8.88 2.69
C LEU A 100 -5.51 -8.32 3.90
N TYR A 101 -6.41 -9.09 4.53
CA TYR A 101 -7.17 -8.60 5.69
C TYR A 101 -6.26 -8.20 6.86
N LEU A 102 -5.32 -9.04 7.28
CA LEU A 102 -4.46 -8.75 8.43
C LEU A 102 -3.45 -7.61 8.16
N PRO A 103 -2.77 -7.55 6.98
CA PRO A 103 -1.98 -6.39 6.60
C PRO A 103 -2.79 -5.09 6.51
N SER A 104 -4.05 -5.16 6.02
CA SER A 104 -4.88 -3.96 5.82
C SER A 104 -5.18 -3.20 7.11
N VAL A 105 -5.20 -3.87 8.27
CA VAL A 105 -5.37 -3.21 9.57
C VAL A 105 -4.30 -2.14 9.80
N GLY A 106 -3.05 -2.44 9.47
CA GLY A 106 -1.96 -1.46 9.58
C GLY A 106 -2.14 -0.28 8.63
N PHE A 107 -2.63 -0.53 7.42
CA PHE A 107 -2.95 0.50 6.44
C PHE A 107 -4.07 1.44 6.92
N PHE A 108 -5.16 0.90 7.48
CA PHE A 108 -6.26 1.71 8.00
C PHE A 108 -5.84 2.59 9.19
N VAL A 109 -4.99 2.09 10.08
CA VAL A 109 -4.46 2.89 11.19
C VAL A 109 -3.58 4.04 10.68
N LEU A 110 -2.72 3.77 9.69
CA LEU A 110 -1.93 4.81 9.03
C LEU A 110 -2.80 5.88 8.38
N PHE A 111 -3.84 5.45 7.66
CA PHE A 111 -4.80 6.34 7.02
C PHE A 111 -5.51 7.23 8.04
N SER A 112 -5.98 6.67 9.15
CA SER A 112 -6.61 7.43 10.23
C SER A 112 -5.68 8.46 10.85
N LEU A 113 -4.40 8.12 11.07
CA LEU A 113 -3.40 9.06 11.61
C LEU A 113 -3.08 10.18 10.63
N ALA A 114 -2.96 9.86 9.34
CA ALA A 114 -2.74 10.86 8.29
C ALA A 114 -3.93 11.82 8.18
N PHE A 115 -5.15 11.29 8.23
CA PHE A 115 -6.37 12.09 8.20
C PHE A 115 -6.44 13.05 9.39
N ASN A 116 -6.17 12.57 10.61
CA ASN A 116 -6.17 13.42 11.80
C ASN A 116 -5.13 14.56 11.70
N ARG A 117 -3.92 14.25 11.24
CA ARG A 117 -2.86 15.25 10.98
C ARG A 117 -3.28 16.33 9.98
N ILE A 118 -3.95 15.93 8.89
CA ILE A 118 -4.43 16.86 7.87
C ILE A 118 -5.51 17.77 8.46
N PHE A 119 -6.43 17.20 9.25
CA PHE A 119 -7.49 17.96 9.89
C PHE A 119 -6.94 19.00 10.87
N GLU A 120 -6.03 18.59 11.76
CA GLU A 120 -5.33 19.49 12.69
C GLU A 120 -4.57 20.61 11.95
N TYR A 121 -3.92 20.29 10.83
CA TYR A 121 -3.22 21.28 10.02
C TYR A 121 -4.17 22.34 9.42
N ILE A 122 -5.33 21.90 8.90
CA ILE A 122 -6.34 22.80 8.34
C ILE A 122 -6.93 23.70 9.44
N GLU A 123 -7.28 23.13 10.60
CA GLU A 123 -7.87 23.87 11.70
C GLU A 123 -6.90 24.89 12.31
N SER A 124 -5.62 24.51 12.47
CA SER A 124 -4.55 25.42 12.88
C SER A 124 -4.45 26.62 11.93
N ASN A 125 -4.42 26.39 10.61
CA ASN A 125 -4.36 27.48 9.63
C ASN A 125 -5.60 28.39 9.66
N TYR A 126 -6.79 27.83 9.84
CA TYR A 126 -8.02 28.60 9.93
C TYR A 126 -8.04 29.52 11.16
N SER A 127 -7.57 29.01 12.31
CA SER A 127 -7.51 29.77 13.56
C SER A 127 -6.55 30.96 13.50
N GLN A 128 -5.41 30.81 12.79
CA GLN A 128 -4.41 31.87 12.61
C GLN A 128 -4.95 33.01 11.74
N VAL A 129 -5.61 32.69 10.63
CA VAL A 129 -6.19 33.68 9.70
C VAL A 129 -7.28 34.51 10.38
N ASN A 130 -8.13 33.90 11.21
CA ASN A 130 -9.17 34.63 11.93
C ASN A 130 -8.62 35.54 13.04
N ARG A 131 -7.49 35.19 13.67
CA ARG A 131 -6.83 36.07 14.66
C ARG A 131 -6.26 37.33 14.02
N LEU A 132 -5.58 37.19 12.87
CA LEU A 132 -5.00 38.33 12.14
C LEU A 132 -6.08 39.32 11.69
N LYS A 133 -7.26 38.83 11.31
CA LYS A 133 -8.39 39.68 10.89
C LYS A 133 -9.13 40.37 12.05
N ALA A 134 -8.89 39.95 13.29
CA ALA A 134 -9.49 40.57 14.49
C ALA A 134 -8.59 41.66 15.10
N GLU A 135 -7.33 41.78 14.65
CA GLU A 135 -6.36 42.79 15.09
C GLU A 135 -6.30 44.02 14.16
N ASP A 136 -6.92 43.96 12.98
CA ASP A 136 -7.14 45.07 12.02
C ASP A 136 -8.49 45.76 12.22
#